data_AF-A0A286XNP5-F1
#
_entry.id   AF-A0A286XNP5-F1
#
_cell.length_a   1.000
_cell.length_b   1.000
_cell.length_c   1.000
_cell.angle_alpha   90.00
_cell.angle_beta   90.00
_cell.angle_gamma   90.00
#
_symmetry.space_group_name_H-M   'P 1'
#
loop_
_entity.id
_entity.type
_entity.pdbx_description
1 polymer ?
#
loop_
_entity_poly.entity_id
_entity_poly.type
_entity_poly.pdbx_seq_one_letter_code
_entity_poly.pdbx_strand_id
1 'polypeptide(L)'
;MAFFNLYLLGYQNPFRNRKRNATEETNQKEPVSTRLPSITSEHGNYSVHQNSHKRYHEAVRKVLLQRFPNQVFRVPLTDAQNFSFWWSHDPGVQPWETMPWIQSPRHCLIKSPMTRFIDHCILNDRTFSQY
;
A
#
# COMPACT_ATOMS: atom_id res chain seq x y z
N MET A 1 19.90 -37.86 -3.26
CA MET A 1 20.37 -36.46 -3.36
C MET A 1 19.64 -35.80 -4.51
N ALA A 2 18.61 -34.98 -4.22
CA ALA A 2 17.86 -34.26 -5.24
C ALA A 2 18.08 -32.75 -5.03
N PHE A 3 18.76 -32.12 -5.99
CA PHE A 3 19.00 -30.69 -6.03
C PHE A 3 17.71 -29.99 -6.44
N PHE A 4 16.94 -29.49 -5.47
CA PHE A 4 15.77 -28.66 -5.74
C PHE A 4 16.21 -27.23 -6.10
N ASN A 5 16.10 -26.89 -7.38
CA ASN A 5 15.85 -25.53 -7.89
C ASN A 5 16.68 -24.36 -7.30
N LEU A 6 18.01 -24.44 -7.32
CA LEU A 6 18.87 -23.27 -7.03
C LEU A 6 18.89 -22.23 -8.18
N TYR A 7 18.32 -22.54 -9.34
CA TYR A 7 18.43 -21.70 -10.55
C TYR A 7 17.37 -20.60 -10.69
N LEU A 8 16.39 -20.53 -9.78
CA LEU A 8 15.34 -19.49 -9.82
C LEU A 8 15.63 -18.28 -8.90
N LEU A 9 16.77 -18.30 -8.18
CA LEU A 9 17.20 -17.20 -7.31
C LEU A 9 18.30 -16.33 -7.96
N GLY A 10 18.21 -16.12 -9.28
CA GLY A 10 19.03 -15.11 -9.95
C GLY A 10 18.58 -13.68 -9.61
N TYR A 11 19.45 -12.69 -9.84
CA TYR A 11 19.14 -11.26 -9.70
C TYR A 11 17.85 -10.90 -10.46
N GLN A 12 16.74 -10.78 -9.72
CA GLN A 12 15.46 -10.38 -10.28
C GLN A 12 15.54 -8.89 -10.58
N ASN A 13 15.80 -8.53 -11.83
CA ASN A 13 15.87 -7.13 -12.25
C ASN A 13 14.45 -6.64 -12.59
N PRO A 14 13.74 -5.95 -11.68
CA PRO A 14 12.33 -5.63 -11.85
C PRO A 14 12.06 -4.69 -13.02
N PHE A 15 13.09 -3.99 -13.52
CA PHE A 15 13.00 -3.05 -14.63
C PHE A 15 13.10 -3.71 -16.00
N ARG A 16 13.67 -4.92 -16.10
CA ARG A 16 13.93 -5.56 -17.41
C ARG A 16 12.66 -6.05 -18.09
N ASN A 17 11.64 -6.44 -17.32
CA ASN A 17 10.34 -6.88 -17.84
C ASN A 17 9.43 -5.71 -18.26
N ARG A 18 9.82 -4.45 -17.99
CA ARG A 18 9.12 -3.24 -18.41
C ARG A 18 9.71 -2.61 -19.68
N LYS A 19 10.41 -3.38 -20.53
CA LYS A 19 10.70 -2.91 -21.88
C LYS A 19 9.38 -2.85 -22.66
N ARG A 20 8.77 -1.67 -22.71
CA ARG A 20 7.62 -1.38 -23.59
C ARG A 20 8.08 -1.64 -25.02
N ASN A 21 7.52 -2.65 -25.66
CA ASN A 21 7.57 -2.73 -27.11
C ASN A 21 6.80 -1.50 -27.61
N ALA A 22 7.48 -0.63 -28.35
CA ALA A 22 6.84 0.48 -29.03
C ALA A 22 5.83 -0.09 -30.04
N THR A 23 4.75 0.66 -30.24
CA THR A 23 3.67 0.45 -31.22
C THR A 23 2.47 -0.36 -30.72
N GLU A 24 1.60 0.30 -29.95
CA GLU A 24 0.15 0.26 -30.20
C GLU A 24 -0.42 1.67 -30.00
N GLU A 25 -0.96 2.23 -31.08
CA GLU A 25 -1.50 3.57 -31.15
C GLU A 25 -2.97 3.64 -30.67
N THR A 26 -3.31 4.80 -30.12
CA THR A 26 -4.66 5.41 -30.08
C THR A 26 -5.76 4.75 -29.25
N ASN A 27 -5.87 5.21 -28.01
CA ASN A 27 -7.11 5.75 -27.45
C ASN A 27 -6.74 6.71 -26.32
N GLN A 28 -6.46 7.97 -26.68
CA GLN A 28 -6.30 9.03 -25.69
C GLN A 28 -7.66 9.32 -25.06
N LYS A 29 -8.01 8.60 -23.99
CA LYS A 29 -8.79 9.23 -22.93
C LYS A 29 -7.88 10.28 -22.32
N GLU A 30 -8.32 11.54 -22.34
CA GLU A 30 -7.61 12.66 -21.72
C GLU A 30 -6.98 12.19 -20.40
N PRO A 31 -5.66 12.38 -20.21
CA PRO A 31 -5.05 12.04 -18.94
C PRO A 31 -5.82 12.82 -17.90
N VAL A 32 -6.48 12.10 -16.98
CA VAL A 32 -7.14 12.68 -15.80
C VAL A 32 -6.18 13.74 -15.29
N SER A 33 -6.62 14.98 -15.47
CA SER A 33 -5.81 16.17 -15.33
C SER A 33 -4.99 16.03 -14.05
N THR A 34 -3.72 16.41 -14.12
CA THR A 34 -2.73 16.53 -13.04
C THR A 34 -3.21 17.48 -11.94
N ARG A 35 -4.45 17.31 -11.48
CA ARG A 35 -5.11 18.08 -10.46
C ARG A 35 -4.82 17.33 -9.19
N LEU A 36 -4.16 18.06 -8.30
CA LEU A 36 -4.11 17.77 -6.88
C LEU A 36 -5.46 17.20 -6.42
N PRO A 37 -5.47 16.27 -5.43
CA PRO A 37 -6.69 15.66 -4.94
C PRO A 37 -7.76 16.74 -4.73
N SER A 38 -8.92 16.55 -5.36
CA SER A 38 -9.98 17.54 -5.32
C SER A 38 -10.46 17.69 -3.88
N ILE A 39 -10.25 18.86 -3.29
CA ILE A 39 -10.92 19.18 -2.03
C ILE A 39 -12.39 19.42 -2.38
N THR A 40 -13.24 18.41 -2.14
CA THR A 40 -14.67 18.63 -2.08
C THR A 40 -14.94 19.50 -0.84
N SER A 41 -15.10 20.81 -1.05
CA SER A 41 -15.36 21.76 0.04
C SER A 41 -16.64 21.47 0.80
N GLU A 42 -17.53 20.66 0.23
CA GLU A 42 -18.80 20.25 0.82
C GLU A 42 -18.66 19.26 1.99
N HIS A 43 -17.55 18.52 2.08
CA HIS A 43 -17.40 17.41 3.04
C HIS A 43 -16.39 17.67 4.17
N GLY A 44 -15.90 18.90 4.32
CA GLY A 44 -14.93 19.24 5.36
C GLY A 44 -15.46 19.02 6.79
N ASN A 45 -14.56 18.65 7.70
CA ASN A 45 -14.84 18.42 9.12
C ASN A 45 -15.49 19.61 9.87
N TYR A 46 -15.48 20.80 9.26
CA TYR A 46 -16.02 22.03 9.82
C TYR A 46 -17.48 21.93 10.26
N SER A 47 -18.30 21.15 9.55
CA SER A 47 -19.71 20.93 9.91
C SER A 47 -19.87 20.25 11.28
N VAL A 48 -18.96 19.31 11.61
CA VAL A 48 -19.05 18.47 12.81
C VAL A 48 -18.78 19.27 14.08
N HIS A 49 -17.75 20.13 14.07
CA HIS A 49 -17.32 20.84 15.28
C HIS A 49 -17.64 22.34 15.28
N GLN A 50 -18.02 22.93 14.15
CA GLN A 50 -18.39 24.35 14.01
C GLN A 50 -17.34 25.30 14.61
N ASN A 51 -16.05 25.03 14.37
CA ASN A 51 -14.91 25.76 14.93
C ASN A 51 -14.84 25.85 16.47
N SER A 52 -15.61 25.04 17.20
CA SER A 52 -15.51 24.93 18.65
C SER A 52 -14.44 23.92 19.06
N HIS A 53 -13.52 24.32 19.92
CA HIS A 53 -12.46 23.48 20.45
C HIS A 53 -13.00 22.28 21.27
N LYS A 54 -14.00 22.52 22.13
CA LYS A 54 -14.62 21.46 22.95
C LYS A 54 -15.28 20.40 22.07
N ARG A 55 -16.08 20.84 21.08
CA ARG A 55 -16.76 19.93 20.14
C ARG A 55 -15.79 19.18 19.25
N TYR A 56 -14.68 19.80 18.85
CA TYR A 56 -13.62 19.11 18.11
C TYR A 56 -13.06 17.94 18.92
N HIS A 57 -12.72 18.16 20.19
CA HIS A 57 -12.22 17.08 21.05
C HIS A 57 -13.24 15.97 21.27
N GLU A 58 -14.52 16.30 21.40
CA GLU A 58 -15.60 15.29 21.45
C GLU A 58 -15.71 14.49 20.15
N ALA A 59 -15.60 15.15 18.99
CA ALA A 59 -15.62 14.50 17.68
C ALA A 59 -14.41 13.58 17.46
N VAL A 60 -13.22 13.99 17.94
CA VAL A 60 -12.01 13.15 17.94
C VAL A 60 -12.22 11.90 18.78
N ARG A 61 -12.76 12.04 20.00
CA ARG A 61 -13.05 10.89 20.89
C ARG A 61 -14.04 9.91 20.26
N LYS A 62 -15.00 10.43 19.50
CA LYS A 62 -16.03 9.63 18.80
C LYS A 62 -15.59 9.15 17.41
N VAL A 63 -14.38 9.49 16.95
CA VAL A 63 -13.86 9.14 15.61
C VAL A 63 -14.83 9.58 14.49
N LEU A 64 -15.41 10.78 14.63
CA LEU A 64 -16.40 11.32 13.67
C LEU A 64 -15.76 12.18 12.57
N LEU A 65 -14.48 12.50 12.70
CA LEU A 65 -13.76 13.32 11.72
C LEU A 65 -13.24 12.45 10.57
N GLN A 66 -13.02 13.06 9.42
CA GLN A 66 -12.27 12.46 8.33
C GLN A 66 -10.94 11.91 8.83
N ARG A 67 -10.63 10.68 8.39
CA ARG A 67 -9.55 9.88 8.95
C ARG A 67 -8.19 10.19 8.34
N PHE A 68 -8.17 10.61 7.07
CA PHE A 68 -6.93 10.76 6.31
C PHE A 68 -6.62 12.22 5.99
N PRO A 69 -5.33 12.62 6.07
CA PRO A 69 -4.91 14.01 5.89
C PRO A 69 -5.14 14.51 4.46
N ASN A 70 -5.10 13.62 3.47
CA ASN A 70 -5.33 13.93 2.05
C ASN A 70 -6.79 14.28 1.73
N GLN A 71 -7.73 13.98 2.63
CA GLN A 71 -9.14 14.39 2.52
C GLN A 71 -9.34 15.83 3.02
N VAL A 72 -8.45 16.29 3.91
CA VAL A 72 -8.54 17.60 4.57
C VAL A 72 -7.62 18.63 3.91
N PHE A 73 -6.41 18.23 3.52
CA PHE A 73 -5.36 19.12 3.02
C PHE A 73 -5.00 18.82 1.56
N ARG A 74 -4.59 19.85 0.80
CA ARG A 74 -4.06 19.68 -0.57
C ARG A 74 -2.63 19.14 -0.62
N VAL A 75 -1.86 19.45 0.42
CA VAL A 75 -0.42 19.20 0.52
C VAL A 75 -0.14 18.70 1.94
N PRO A 76 0.80 17.75 2.13
CA PRO A 76 1.23 17.34 3.46
C PRO A 76 1.84 18.52 4.22
N LEU A 77 1.34 18.77 5.42
CA LEU A 77 1.81 19.83 6.32
C LEU A 77 2.97 19.36 7.20
N THR A 78 3.06 18.07 7.46
CA THR A 78 4.10 17.46 8.30
C THR A 78 4.81 16.37 7.52
N ASP A 79 6.08 16.13 7.86
CA ASP A 79 6.88 15.11 7.18
C ASP A 79 6.30 13.70 7.38
N ALA A 80 5.71 13.44 8.55
CA ALA A 80 5.00 12.20 8.81
C ALA A 80 3.79 11.97 7.88
N GLN A 81 3.18 13.03 7.33
CA GLN A 81 2.09 12.89 6.36
C GLN A 81 2.60 12.42 4.99
N ASN A 82 3.86 12.72 4.61
CA ASN A 82 4.41 12.39 3.29
C ASN A 82 4.28 10.91 2.91
N PHE A 83 4.40 10.00 3.88
CA PHE A 83 4.39 8.55 3.64
C PHE A 83 3.07 8.03 3.07
N SER A 84 1.94 8.51 3.57
CA SER A 84 0.60 8.00 3.21
C SER A 84 -0.28 9.01 2.48
N PHE A 85 0.17 10.26 2.35
CA PHE A 85 -0.61 11.34 1.73
C PHE A 85 -1.09 10.99 0.32
N TRP A 86 -0.22 10.34 -0.45
CA TRP A 86 -0.46 10.03 -1.88
C TRP A 86 -1.22 8.73 -2.11
N TRP A 87 -1.62 8.01 -1.04
CA TRP A 87 -2.38 6.77 -1.20
C TRP A 87 -3.86 7.10 -1.45
N SER A 88 -4.48 6.38 -2.38
CA SER A 88 -5.94 6.37 -2.49
C SER A 88 -6.54 5.62 -1.31
N HIS A 89 -7.59 6.18 -0.72
CA HIS A 89 -8.30 5.57 0.42
C HIS A 89 -9.75 5.21 0.08
N ASP A 90 -10.07 5.18 -1.22
CA ASP A 90 -11.39 4.83 -1.71
C ASP A 90 -11.66 3.33 -1.46
N PRO A 91 -12.78 2.98 -0.82
CA PRO A 91 -13.11 1.59 -0.56
C PRO A 91 -13.31 0.86 -1.89
N GLY A 92 -12.47 -0.13 -2.16
CA GLY A 92 -12.51 -0.96 -3.37
C GLY A 92 -11.44 -0.65 -4.41
N VAL A 93 -10.72 0.47 -4.29
CA VAL A 93 -9.58 0.78 -5.16
C VAL A 93 -8.33 0.16 -4.56
N GLN A 94 -7.70 -0.74 -5.30
CA GLN A 94 -6.47 -1.36 -4.82
C GLN A 94 -5.29 -0.39 -4.98
N PRO A 95 -4.35 -0.32 -4.01
CA PRO A 95 -3.23 0.61 -4.10
C PRO A 95 -2.38 0.45 -5.37
N TRP A 96 -2.30 -0.77 -5.91
CA TRP A 96 -1.57 -1.05 -7.15
C TRP A 96 -2.26 -0.55 -8.42
N GLU A 97 -3.57 -0.31 -8.39
CA GLU A 97 -4.34 0.27 -9.50
C GLU A 97 -4.09 1.78 -9.58
N THR A 98 -4.09 2.46 -8.43
CA THR A 98 -3.78 3.89 -8.33
C THR A 98 -2.30 4.18 -8.59
N MET A 99 -1.41 3.28 -8.16
CA MET A 99 0.04 3.51 -8.16
C MET A 99 0.77 2.37 -8.91
N PRO A 100 0.74 2.36 -10.26
CA PRO A 100 1.28 1.25 -11.04
C PRO A 100 2.79 1.08 -10.87
N TRP A 101 3.52 2.10 -10.42
CA TRP A 101 4.95 1.99 -10.12
C TRP A 101 5.27 1.14 -8.88
N ILE A 102 4.31 0.93 -7.98
CA ILE A 102 4.45 0.02 -6.82
C ILE A 102 4.30 -1.45 -7.25
N GLN A 103 3.63 -1.70 -8.39
CA GLN A 103 3.36 -3.06 -8.85
C GLN A 103 4.65 -3.76 -9.27
N SER A 104 5.05 -4.73 -8.45
CA SER A 104 6.15 -5.65 -8.68
C SER A 104 5.66 -7.09 -8.54
N PRO A 105 6.20 -8.05 -9.31
CA PRO A 105 5.89 -9.46 -9.09
C PRO A 105 6.36 -9.86 -7.69
N ARG A 106 5.41 -10.20 -6.81
CA ARG A 106 5.69 -10.61 -5.43
C ARG A 106 5.75 -12.14 -5.37
N HIS A 107 6.88 -12.66 -4.95
CA HIS A 107 7.06 -14.08 -4.66
C HIS A 107 7.01 -14.26 -3.15
N CYS A 108 5.81 -14.27 -2.58
CA CYS A 108 5.64 -14.47 -1.14
C CYS A 108 6.23 -15.81 -0.73
N LEU A 109 6.92 -15.85 0.41
CA LEU A 109 7.42 -17.10 0.97
C LEU A 109 6.22 -17.92 1.48
N ILE A 110 5.81 -18.93 0.71
CA ILE A 110 4.76 -19.86 1.10
C ILE A 110 5.45 -21.04 1.81
N LYS A 111 5.27 -21.14 3.13
CA LYS A 111 5.80 -22.26 3.90
C LYS A 111 5.08 -23.54 3.53
N SER A 112 5.85 -24.53 3.05
CA SER A 112 5.34 -25.88 2.79
C SER A 112 4.92 -26.58 4.10
N PRO A 113 4.07 -27.63 4.05
CA PRO A 113 3.77 -28.44 5.22
C PRO A 113 5.02 -28.98 5.91
N MET A 114 6.04 -29.38 5.13
CA MET A 114 7.32 -29.83 5.65
C MET A 114 8.06 -28.70 6.39
N THR A 115 8.09 -27.49 5.82
CA THR A 115 8.70 -26.32 6.48
C THR A 115 8.01 -26.00 7.80
N ARG A 116 6.67 -26.08 7.85
CA ARG A 116 5.90 -25.87 9.09
C ARG A 116 6.17 -26.96 10.14
N PHE A 117 6.32 -28.22 9.71
CA PHE A 117 6.68 -29.32 10.59
C PHE A 117 8.06 -29.11 11.21
N ILE A 118 9.05 -28.74 10.40
CA ILE A 118 10.40 -28.43 10.89
C ILE A 118 10.38 -27.25 11.86
N ASP A 119 9.64 -26.18 11.55
CA ASP A 119 9.45 -25.04 12.48
C ASP A 119 8.88 -25.51 13.83
N HIS A 120 7.94 -26.46 13.81
CA HIS A 120 7.35 -27.02 15.02
C HIS A 120 8.34 -27.90 15.81
N CYS A 121 9.16 -28.70 15.15
CA CYS A 121 10.20 -29.49 15.80
C CYS A 121 11.24 -28.62 16.49
N ILE A 122 11.68 -27.52 15.86
CA ILE A 122 12.64 -26.58 16.48
C ILE A 122 12.09 -26.00 17.78
N LEU A 123 10.79 -25.70 17.83
CA LEU A 123 10.18 -25.07 19.00
C LEU A 123 9.92 -26.04 20.15
N ASN A 124 9.63 -27.31 19.86
CA ASN A 124 9.21 -28.28 20.87
C ASN A 124 10.32 -29.26 21.29
N ASP A 125 11.22 -29.62 20.38
CA ASP A 125 12.24 -30.63 20.62
C ASP A 125 13.57 -29.97 20.97
N ARG A 126 13.94 -30.02 22.25
CA ARG A 126 15.22 -29.47 22.75
C ARG A 126 16.45 -30.14 22.13
N THR A 127 16.29 -31.34 21.60
CA THR A 127 17.35 -32.14 20.96
C THR A 127 17.40 -31.95 19.44
N PHE A 128 16.42 -31.24 18.85
CA PHE A 128 16.38 -31.02 17.42
C PHE A 128 17.29 -29.85 17.03
N SER A 129 18.32 -30.15 16.24
CA SER A 129 19.25 -29.19 15.65
C SER A 129 19.20 -29.32 14.14
N GLN A 130 19.24 -28.19 13.42
CA GLN A 130 19.36 -28.17 11.95
C GLN A 130 20.81 -28.40 11.46
N TYR A 131 21.74 -28.56 12.40
CA TYR A 131 23.17 -28.80 12.19
C TYR A 131 23.59 -30.12 12.83
#